data_AF-A0AB34TE18-F1
#
_entry.id   AF-A0AB34TE18-F1
#
_cell.length_a   1.000
_cell.length_b   1.000
_cell.length_c   1.000
_cell.angle_alpha   90.00
_cell.angle_beta   90.00
_cell.angle_gamma   90.00
#
_symmetry.space_group_name_H-M   'P 1'
#
loop_
_entity.id
_entity.type
_entity.pdbx_description
1 polymer ?
#
loop_
_entity_poly.entity_id
_entity_poly.type
_entity_poly.pdbx_seq_one_letter_code
_entity_poly.pdbx_strand_id
1 'polypeptide(L)' 'MIDVPALVVHGDDDQIVPFDASAKLSSQIVRDAELKVYAGAPHGLTITHAEQFNADPLAFARK' A
#
# COMPACT_ATOMS: atom_id res chain seq x y z
N MET A 1 -16.23 6.04 -9.24
CA MET A 1 -14.96 5.92 -10.01
C MET A 1 -13.87 6.51 -9.11
N ILE A 2 -12.62 6.04 -9.23
CA ILE A 2 -11.47 6.72 -8.64
C ILE A 2 -10.69 7.30 -9.81
N ASP A 3 -10.69 8.62 -9.89
CA ASP A 3 -10.27 9.42 -11.05
C ASP A 3 -9.20 10.47 -10.66
N VAL A 4 -8.50 10.17 -9.56
CA VAL A 4 -7.34 10.91 -9.04
C VAL A 4 -6.19 9.94 -8.79
N PRO A 5 -4.92 10.41 -8.73
CA PRO A 5 -3.80 9.58 -8.31
C PRO A 5 -4.06 8.90 -6.96
N ALA A 6 -3.66 7.64 -6.82
CA ALA A 6 -3.84 6.88 -5.59
C ALA A 6 -2.53 6.18 -5.17
N LEU A 7 -2.34 6.03 -3.86
CA LEU A 7 -1.28 5.20 -3.29
C LEU A 7 -1.91 4.01 -2.57
N VAL A 8 -1.44 2.81 -2.90
CA VAL A 8 -1.77 1.56 -2.22
C VAL A 8 -0.51 1.07 -1.50
N VAL A 9 -0.58 0.84 -0.19
CA VAL A 9 0.54 0.31 0.61
C VAL A 9 0.08 -0.97 1.28
N HIS A 10 0.85 -2.05 1.17
CA HIS A 10 0.47 -3.36 1.73
C HIS A 10 1.70 -4.20 2.11
N GLY A 11 1.59 -5.01 3.15
CA GLY A 11 2.61 -5.99 3.52
C GLY A 11 2.34 -7.34 2.86
N ASP A 12 3.32 -7.96 2.20
CA ASP A 12 3.09 -9.24 1.51
C ASP A 12 2.94 -10.46 2.44
N ASP A 13 3.27 -10.31 3.72
CA ASP A 13 3.03 -11.29 4.79
C ASP A 13 1.84 -10.91 5.70
N ASP A 14 0.87 -10.17 5.15
CA ASP A 14 -0.37 -9.84 5.84
C ASP A 14 -1.25 -11.09 6.01
N GLN A 15 -1.26 -11.63 7.24
CA GLN A 15 -2.05 -12.79 7.64
C GLN A 15 -3.54 -12.52 7.88
N ILE A 16 -4.00 -11.26 7.80
CA ILE A 16 -5.40 -10.88 8.03
C ILE A 16 -6.08 -10.52 6.70
N VAL A 17 -5.43 -9.72 5.88
CA VAL A 17 -5.91 -9.28 4.56
C VAL A 17 -4.91 -9.73 3.49
N PRO A 18 -5.17 -10.83 2.77
CA PRO A 18 -4.22 -11.40 1.83
C PRO A 18 -3.86 -10.42 0.69
N PHE A 19 -2.56 -10.20 0.48
CA PHE A 19 -2.04 -9.24 -0.53
C PHE A 19 -2.58 -9.51 -1.94
N ASP A 20 -2.52 -10.77 -2.40
CA ASP A 20 -2.92 -11.16 -3.76
C ASP A 20 -4.41 -10.94 -4.03
N ALA A 21 -5.26 -11.03 -3.00
CA ALA A 21 -6.71 -10.85 -3.10
C ALA A 21 -7.17 -9.42 -2.80
N SER A 22 -6.25 -8.51 -2.47
CA SER A 22 -6.57 -7.14 -2.05
C SER A 22 -5.71 -6.11 -2.80
N ALA A 23 -4.62 -5.62 -2.21
CA ALA A 23 -3.80 -4.53 -2.73
C ALA A 23 -3.30 -4.77 -4.16
N LYS A 24 -2.94 -6.01 -4.52
CA LYS A 24 -2.55 -6.37 -5.88
C LYS A 24 -3.69 -6.09 -6.87
N LEU A 25 -4.91 -6.54 -6.57
CA LEU A 25 -6.07 -6.30 -7.42
C LEU A 25 -6.46 -4.81 -7.43
N SER A 26 -6.49 -4.16 -6.26
CA SER A 26 -6.81 -2.73 -6.16
C SER A 26 -5.87 -1.87 -7.02
N SER A 27 -4.57 -2.17 -7.02
CA SER A 27 -3.58 -1.46 -7.84
C SER A 27 -3.75 -1.66 -9.35
N GLN A 28 -4.37 -2.76 -9.77
CA GLN A 28 -4.66 -3.06 -11.18
C GLN A 28 -6.00 -2.45 -11.63
N ILE A 29 -6.95 -2.31 -10.70
CA ILE A 29 -8.29 -1.76 -10.96
C ILE A 29 -8.26 -0.22 -11.01
N VAL A 30 -7.49 0.41 -10.13
CA VAL A 30 -7.39 1.88 -10.06
C VAL A 30 -6.35 2.35 -11.08
N ARG A 31 -6.81 3.15 -12.06
CA ARG A 31 -6.02 3.55 -13.24
C ARG A 31 -4.67 4.18 -12.91
N ASP A 32 -4.63 5.07 -11.92
CA ASP A 32 -3.45 5.86 -11.55
C ASP A 32 -2.94 5.48 -10.14
N ALA A 33 -2.94 4.18 -9.83
CA ALA A 33 -2.44 3.68 -8.55
C ALA A 33 -0.93 3.41 -8.56
N GLU A 34 -0.23 3.95 -7.58
CA GLU A 34 1.10 3.50 -7.16
C GLU A 34 0.95 2.41 -6.10
N LEU A 35 1.60 1.26 -6.30
CA LEU A 35 1.64 0.18 -5.31
C LEU A 35 3.00 0.14 -4.61
N LYS A 36 2.99 0.17 -3.27
CA LYS A 36 4.13 -0.12 -2.40
C LYS A 36 3.90 -1.43 -1.67
N VAL A 37 4.81 -2.38 -1.86
CA VAL A 37 4.79 -3.66 -1.14
C VAL A 37 5.91 -3.65 -0.11
N TYR A 38 5.56 -3.90 1.15
CA TYR A 38 6.52 -4.01 2.24
C TYR A 38 6.81 -5.48 2.47
N ALA A 39 8.00 -5.92 2.02
CA ALA A 39 8.39 -7.32 2.06
C ALA A 39 8.49 -7.85 3.50
N GLY A 40 7.80 -8.94 3.79
CA GLY A 40 7.68 -9.56 5.11
C GLY A 40 6.85 -8.77 6.12
N ALA A 41 6.18 -7.68 5.71
CA ALA A 41 5.43 -6.87 6.66
C ALA A 41 4.06 -7.48 6.98
N PRO A 42 3.63 -7.46 8.26
CA PRO A 42 2.33 -7.98 8.66
C PRO A 42 1.21 -6.95 8.40
N HIS A 43 -0.04 -7.30 8.75
CA HIS A 43 -1.18 -6.38 8.72
C HIS A 43 -0.91 -5.06 9.45
N GLY A 44 -0.24 -5.13 10.62
CA GLY A 44 0.12 -3.98 11.45
C GLY A 44 1.36 -3.21 10.96
N LEU A 45 1.54 -3.04 9.65
CA LEU A 45 2.72 -2.36 9.07
C LEU A 45 2.85 -0.90 9.50
N THR A 46 1.76 -0.23 9.85
CA THR A 46 1.78 1.17 10.34
C THR A 46 2.47 1.31 11.70
N ILE A 47 2.62 0.21 12.44
CA ILE A 47 3.35 0.16 13.72
C ILE A 47 4.73 -0.46 13.50
N THR A 48 4.79 -1.65 12.88
CA THR A 48 6.06 -2.40 12.73
C THR A 48 7.04 -1.76 11.74
N HIS A 49 6.53 -1.00 10.77
CA HIS A 49 7.30 -0.32 9.73
C HIS A 49 6.97 1.19 9.71
N ALA A 50 6.72 1.78 10.89
CA ALA A 50 6.21 3.14 11.03
C ALA A 50 7.03 4.21 10.28
N GLU A 51 8.36 4.14 10.32
CA GLU A 51 9.22 5.10 9.61
C GLU A 51 9.01 5.04 8.10
N GLN A 52 9.04 3.83 7.53
CA GLN A 52 8.80 3.60 6.11
C GLN A 52 7.38 4.02 5.73
N PHE A 53 6.39 3.59 6.51
CA PHE A 53 4.98 3.93 6.32
C PHE A 53 4.72 5.43 6.40
N ASN A 54 5.42 6.18 7.25
CA ASN A 54 5.22 7.63 7.32
C ASN A 54 5.90 8.37 6.16
N ALA A 55 7.01 7.84 5.63
CA ALA A 55 7.74 8.44 4.53
C ALA A 55 6.99 8.36 3.19
N ASP A 56 6.36 7.22 2.88
CA ASP A 56 5.74 6.97 1.58
C ASP A 56 4.51 7.85 1.28
N PRO A 57 3.51 7.99 2.17
CA PRO A 57 2.38 8.91 1.99
C PRO A 57 2.83 10.37 1.94
N LEU A 58 3.84 10.77 2.72
CA LEU A 58 4.38 12.12 2.66
C LEU A 58 5.06 12.40 1.31
N ALA A 59 5.83 11.43 0.80
CA ALA A 59 6.45 11.53 -0.52
C ALA A 59 5.38 11.59 -1.62
N PHE A 60 4.33 10.78 -1.52
CA PHE A 60 3.21 10.80 -2.46
C PHE A 60 2.44 12.13 -2.44
N ALA A 61 2.13 12.66 -1.25
CA ALA A 61 1.40 13.92 -1.10
C ALA A 61 2.17 15.17 -1.59
N ARG A 62 3.47 15.04 -1.84
CA ARG A 62 4.33 16.12 -2.38
C ARG A 62 4.51 16.07 -3.90
N LYS A 63 3.99 15.04 -4.57
CA LYS A 63 3.98 14.94 -6.03
C LYS A 63 2.93 15.88 -6.62
#